data_AF-A0A2E8CTW1-F1
#
_entry.id   AF-A0A2E8CTW1-F1
#
_cell.length_a   1.000
_cell.length_b   1.000
_cell.length_c   1.000
_cell.angle_alpha   90.00
_cell.angle_beta   90.00
_cell.angle_gamma   90.00
#
_symmetry.space_group_name_H-M   'P 1'
#
loop_
_entity.id
_entity.type
_entity.pdbx_description
1 polymer ?
#
loop_
_entity_poly.entity_id
_entity_poly.type
_entity_poly.pdbx_seq_one_letter_code
_entity_poly.pdbx_strand_id
1 'polypeptide(L)'
;MFQSISIANDEPWAWRGQTLAEFQSDDANAVEWQIVDDGVMGGLSKGNLALSESGILTFSGTLSLKNNGGFSSIRSAAIDRNLSNDLGILLKVRGDGRTYTMRLESTATFRGMPV
;
A
#
# COMPACT_ATOMS: atom_id res chain seq x y z
N MET A 1 -17.84 -28.80 19.72
CA MET A 1 -18.03 -27.41 20.17
C MET A 1 -17.37 -26.51 19.15
N PHE A 2 -18.15 -25.96 18.22
CA PHE A 2 -17.79 -24.81 17.39
C PHE A 2 -19.07 -23.99 17.30
N GLN A 3 -19.06 -22.80 17.89
CA GLN A 3 -20.20 -21.89 17.79
C GLN A 3 -20.07 -21.09 16.50
N SER A 4 -21.20 -21.01 15.79
CA SER A 4 -21.40 -20.28 14.56
C SER A 4 -21.11 -18.79 14.72
N ILE A 5 -20.36 -18.23 13.76
CA ILE A 5 -20.24 -16.79 13.55
C ILE A 5 -21.65 -16.24 13.24
N SER A 6 -22.11 -15.30 14.05
CA SER A 6 -23.30 -14.51 13.76
C SER A 6 -22.89 -13.39 12.81
N ILE A 7 -23.44 -13.39 11.60
CA ILE A 7 -23.24 -12.31 10.63
C ILE A 7 -24.41 -11.35 10.78
N ALA A 8 -24.19 -10.23 11.46
CA ALA A 8 -25.06 -9.07 11.36
C ALA A 8 -24.33 -8.03 10.51
N ASN A 9 -24.87 -7.76 9.31
CA ASN A 9 -24.94 -6.48 8.59
C ASN A 9 -24.96 -6.73 7.08
N ASP A 10 -26.15 -6.89 6.53
CA ASP A 10 -26.45 -6.83 5.10
C ASP A 10 -26.35 -5.37 4.60
N GLU A 11 -25.15 -4.80 4.65
CA GLU A 11 -24.83 -3.57 3.94
C GLU A 11 -24.12 -3.96 2.63
N PRO A 12 -24.70 -3.67 1.44
CA PRO A 12 -24.14 -4.12 0.16
C PRO A 12 -22.76 -3.52 -0.19
N TRP A 13 -22.25 -2.61 0.64
CA TRP A 13 -20.91 -2.01 0.54
C TRP A 13 -19.92 -2.56 1.60
N ALA A 14 -20.31 -3.50 2.45
CA ALA A 14 -19.40 -4.18 3.37
C ALA A 14 -18.42 -5.04 2.56
N TRP A 15 -17.21 -4.53 2.38
CA TRP A 15 -16.15 -5.22 1.67
C TRP A 15 -15.82 -6.53 2.38
N ARG A 16 -15.81 -7.63 1.62
CA ARG A 16 -15.38 -8.95 2.09
C ARG A 16 -13.97 -9.18 1.57
N GLY A 17 -12.97 -8.71 2.32
CA GLY A 17 -11.56 -8.83 1.95
C GLY A 17 -10.67 -8.80 3.17
N GLN A 18 -9.40 -9.16 2.97
CA GLN A 18 -8.39 -9.05 4.01
C GLN A 18 -7.80 -7.63 4.00
N THR A 19 -7.68 -7.01 5.17
CA THR A 19 -6.99 -5.74 5.31
C THR A 19 -5.48 -5.95 5.19
N LEU A 20 -4.84 -5.17 4.31
CA LEU A 20 -3.38 -5.08 4.22
C LEU A 20 -2.82 -3.92 5.05
N ALA A 21 -3.49 -2.76 5.05
CA ALA A 21 -3.11 -1.60 5.86
C ALA A 21 -4.33 -0.69 6.10
N GLU A 22 -4.57 -0.33 7.36
CA GLU A 22 -5.62 0.64 7.77
C GLU A 22 -5.05 2.00 8.22
N PHE A 23 -3.72 2.09 8.39
CA PHE A 23 -3.02 3.33 8.78
C PHE A 23 -3.44 3.87 10.16
N GLN A 24 -3.99 3.05 11.04
CA GLN A 24 -4.32 3.44 12.42
C GLN A 24 -3.04 3.54 13.26
N SER A 25 -2.96 4.56 14.11
CA SER A 25 -1.76 4.92 14.88
C SER A 25 -1.41 3.94 16.01
N ASP A 26 -2.35 3.10 16.42
CA ASP A 26 -2.29 2.16 17.54
C ASP A 26 -2.32 0.68 17.09
N ASP A 27 -2.17 0.41 15.80
CA ASP A 27 -2.15 -0.94 15.27
C ASP A 27 -0.81 -1.63 15.60
N ALA A 28 -0.85 -2.63 16.48
CA ALA A 28 0.31 -3.47 16.79
C ALA A 28 0.83 -4.26 15.56
N ASN A 29 0.04 -4.35 14.48
CA ASN A 29 0.41 -4.91 13.20
C ASN A 29 0.61 -3.83 12.11
N ALA A 30 0.81 -2.56 12.49
CA ALA A 30 1.03 -1.47 11.56
C ALA A 30 2.16 -1.83 10.58
N VAL A 31 1.81 -1.91 9.30
CA VAL A 31 2.77 -2.11 8.23
C VAL A 31 3.67 -0.88 8.16
N GLU A 32 4.98 -1.07 8.24
CA GLU A 32 5.94 0.02 8.10
C GLU A 32 6.00 0.48 6.65
N TRP A 33 6.04 1.80 6.43
CA TRP A 33 6.19 2.40 5.11
C TRP A 33 7.42 3.30 5.06
N GLN A 34 8.16 3.22 3.97
CA GLN A 34 9.38 3.99 3.76
C GLN A 34 9.35 4.72 2.41
N ILE A 35 10.05 5.85 2.35
CA ILE A 35 10.25 6.63 1.13
C ILE A 35 11.41 6.03 0.34
N VAL A 36 11.24 5.93 -0.98
CA VAL A 36 12.29 5.55 -1.92
C VAL A 36 12.39 6.63 -3.00
N ASP A 37 13.49 7.37 -2.96
CA ASP A 37 13.80 8.48 -3.87
C ASP A 37 14.98 8.13 -4.80
N ASP A 38 15.09 8.88 -5.89
CA ASP A 38 16.11 8.75 -6.95
C ASP A 38 17.54 9.23 -6.58
N GLY A 39 17.86 9.36 -5.29
CA GLY A 39 19.08 10.04 -4.83
C GLY A 39 20.42 9.38 -5.21
N VAL A 40 20.46 8.06 -5.43
CA VAL A 40 21.71 7.30 -5.67
C VAL A 40 22.42 7.73 -6.96
N MET A 41 21.67 8.16 -7.98
CA MET A 41 22.22 8.57 -9.28
C MET A 41 22.22 10.10 -9.46
N GLY A 42 22.20 10.87 -8.37
CA GLY A 42 22.14 12.33 -8.40
C GLY A 42 20.75 12.90 -8.67
N GLY A 43 19.70 12.08 -8.51
CA GLY A 43 18.33 12.55 -8.52
C GLY A 43 18.05 13.51 -7.37
N LEU A 44 17.09 14.41 -7.59
CA LEU A 44 16.76 15.50 -6.67
C LEU A 44 15.31 15.41 -6.17
N SER A 45 14.64 14.29 -6.41
CA SER A 45 13.30 14.09 -5.88
C SER A 45 13.37 13.88 -4.36
N LYS A 46 12.37 14.39 -3.67
CA LYS A 46 12.27 14.29 -2.21
C LYS A 46 10.84 13.98 -1.82
N GLY A 47 10.65 12.76 -1.33
CA GLY A 47 9.40 12.33 -0.72
C GLY A 47 9.32 12.67 0.76
N ASN A 48 8.11 12.65 1.29
CA ASN A 48 7.77 12.73 2.69
C ASN A 48 6.56 11.83 2.97
N LEU A 49 6.54 11.23 4.15
CA LEU A 49 5.47 10.36 4.65
C LEU A 49 4.98 10.90 5.98
N ALA A 50 3.66 11.02 6.12
CA ALA A 50 3.02 11.42 7.36
C ALA A 50 1.76 10.57 7.61
N LEU A 51 1.58 10.13 8.85
CA LEU A 51 0.37 9.43 9.30
C LEU A 51 -0.47 10.40 10.14
N SER A 52 -1.74 10.62 9.76
CA SER A 52 -2.65 11.43 10.57
C SER A 52 -3.32 10.61 11.68
N GLU A 53 -3.74 11.29 12.75
CA GLU A 53 -4.54 10.69 13.84
C GLU A 53 -5.86 10.09 13.33
N SER A 54 -6.36 10.58 12.19
CA SER A 54 -7.56 10.07 11.52
C SER A 54 -7.34 8.83 10.63
N GLY A 55 -6.14 8.23 10.65
CA GLY A 55 -5.86 7.01 9.91
C GLY A 55 -5.57 7.22 8.42
N ILE A 56 -4.89 8.31 8.05
CA ILE A 56 -4.54 8.61 6.66
C ILE A 56 -3.02 8.67 6.51
N LEU A 57 -2.47 7.78 5.69
CA LEU A 57 -1.09 7.90 5.22
C LEU A 57 -1.03 8.89 4.06
N THR A 58 -0.31 9.99 4.25
CA THR A 58 -0.07 11.01 3.24
C THR A 58 1.34 10.88 2.70
N PHE A 59 1.44 10.60 1.39
CA PHE A 59 2.67 10.74 0.63
C PHE A 59 2.69 12.11 -0.07
N SER A 60 3.73 12.89 0.16
CA SER A 60 3.89 14.23 -0.39
C SER A 60 5.35 14.52 -0.70
N GLY A 61 5.66 15.58 -1.43
CA GLY A 61 7.06 15.90 -1.75
C GLY A 61 7.22 16.71 -3.03
N THR A 62 8.47 16.77 -3.48
CA THR A 62 8.87 17.42 -4.73
C THR A 62 9.45 16.39 -5.69
N LEU A 63 8.89 16.31 -6.89
CA LEU A 63 9.43 15.52 -8.00
C LEU A 63 10.34 16.41 -8.85
N SER A 64 11.58 15.98 -9.09
CA SER A 64 12.51 16.67 -9.99
C SER A 64 12.77 15.80 -11.21
N LEU A 65 12.66 16.38 -12.41
CA LEU A 65 13.02 15.70 -13.66
C LEU A 65 14.46 16.03 -14.13
N LYS A 66 15.21 16.79 -13.33
CA LYS A 66 16.62 17.11 -13.60
C LYS A 66 17.47 15.85 -13.51
N ASN A 67 18.59 15.82 -14.24
CA ASN A 67 19.51 14.67 -14.32
C ASN A 67 18.89 13.42 -14.97
N ASN A 68 18.15 13.65 -16.07
CA ASN A 68 17.58 12.63 -16.96
C ASN A 68 16.38 11.86 -16.40
N GLY A 69 15.56 12.51 -15.57
CA GLY A 69 14.31 11.96 -15.06
C GLY A 69 14.17 12.17 -13.56
N GLY A 70 13.28 11.39 -12.94
CA GLY A 70 13.21 11.31 -11.49
C GLY A 70 12.00 10.52 -11.02
N PHE A 71 12.09 10.03 -9.78
CA PHE A 71 10.99 9.36 -9.11
C PHE A 71 11.08 9.56 -7.60
N SER A 72 9.90 9.53 -6.98
CA SER A 72 9.74 9.36 -5.55
C SER A 72 8.57 8.40 -5.37
N SER A 73 8.74 7.43 -4.47
CA SER A 73 7.75 6.38 -4.22
C SER A 73 7.73 6.02 -2.75
N ILE A 74 6.70 5.29 -2.34
CA ILE A 74 6.61 4.71 -1.01
C ILE A 74 6.53 3.19 -1.13
N ARG A 75 7.13 2.48 -0.18
CA ARG A 75 7.15 1.02 -0.16
C ARG A 75 6.84 0.54 1.24
N SER A 76 5.99 -0.47 1.36
CA SER A 76 5.75 -1.13 2.63
C SER A 76 6.87 -2.11 2.97
N ALA A 77 7.01 -2.46 4.24
CA ALA A 77 7.62 -3.72 4.62
C ALA A 77 6.85 -4.92 4.01
N ALA A 78 7.47 -6.09 4.02
CA ALA A 78 6.81 -7.31 3.56
C ALA A 78 5.60 -7.62 4.45
N ILE A 79 4.47 -7.90 3.82
CA ILE A 79 3.21 -8.24 4.50
C ILE A 79 3.02 -9.75 4.35
N ASP A 80 3.02 -10.49 5.46
CA ASP A 80 2.79 -11.93 5.46
C ASP A 80 1.29 -12.23 5.41
N ARG A 81 0.73 -12.19 4.19
CA ARG A 81 -0.68 -12.50 3.91
C ARG A 81 -0.80 -13.35 2.65
N ASN A 82 -1.67 -14.36 2.72
CA ASN A 82 -2.02 -15.18 1.56
C ASN A 82 -3.19 -14.54 0.81
N LEU A 83 -2.93 -14.05 -0.40
CA LEU A 83 -3.92 -13.37 -1.26
C LEU A 83 -4.50 -14.28 -2.35
N SER A 84 -4.24 -15.59 -2.31
CA SER A 84 -4.62 -16.53 -3.38
C SER A 84 -6.13 -16.67 -3.62
N ASN A 85 -6.95 -16.32 -2.61
CA ASN A 85 -8.42 -16.34 -2.71
C ASN A 85 -9.02 -14.94 -2.94
N ASP A 86 -8.20 -13.90 -3.00
CA ASP A 86 -8.65 -12.53 -3.22
C ASP A 86 -8.69 -12.23 -4.73
N LEU A 87 -9.72 -11.51 -5.17
CA LEU A 87 -9.91 -11.17 -6.59
C LEU A 87 -9.04 -10.00 -7.06
N GLY A 88 -8.52 -9.20 -6.13
CA GLY A 88 -7.72 -8.03 -6.45
C GLY A 88 -7.44 -7.15 -5.24
N ILE A 89 -6.79 -6.02 -5.48
CA ILE A 89 -6.46 -5.02 -4.47
C ILE A 89 -7.42 -3.85 -4.58
N LEU A 90 -8.05 -3.49 -3.47
CA LEU A 90 -8.83 -2.27 -3.34
C LEU A 90 -7.98 -1.20 -2.64
N LEU A 91 -7.92 -0.01 -3.24
CA LEU A 91 -7.25 1.14 -2.66
C LEU A 91 -8.24 2.29 -2.50
N LYS A 92 -8.23 2.94 -1.33
CA LYS A 92 -8.95 4.19 -1.09
C LYS A 92 -7.95 5.33 -1.12
N VAL A 93 -7.92 6.09 -2.22
CA VAL A 93 -6.89 7.10 -2.49
C VAL A 93 -7.52 8.43 -2.87
N ARG A 94 -6.92 9.53 -2.41
CA ARG A 94 -7.12 10.88 -2.95
C ARG A 94 -5.84 11.32 -3.65
N GLY A 95 -5.87 11.39 -4.98
CA GLY A 95 -4.75 11.83 -5.79
C GLY A 95 -4.73 13.34 -6.01
N ASP A 96 -3.64 13.81 -6.59
CA ASP A 96 -3.42 15.20 -7.04
C ASP A 96 -3.70 15.40 -8.54
N GLY A 97 -4.23 14.38 -9.21
CA GLY A 97 -4.49 14.35 -10.65
C GLY A 97 -3.37 13.73 -11.49
N ARG A 98 -2.22 13.37 -10.91
CA ARG A 98 -1.15 12.65 -11.61
C ARG A 98 -1.46 11.15 -11.74
N THR A 99 -0.80 10.51 -12.69
CA THR A 99 -0.84 9.05 -12.85
C THR A 99 0.21 8.41 -11.94
N TYR A 100 -0.22 7.45 -11.14
CA TYR A 100 0.63 6.66 -10.25
C TYR A 100 0.63 5.20 -10.68
N THR A 101 1.74 4.51 -10.44
CA THR A 101 1.83 3.05 -10.62
C THR A 101 1.91 2.39 -9.25
N MET A 102 1.03 1.42 -9.00
CA MET A 102 1.18 0.49 -7.88
C MET A 102 1.90 -0.77 -8.37
N ARG A 103 2.84 -1.29 -7.58
CA ARG A 103 3.45 -2.59 -7.79
C ARG A 103 3.20 -3.45 -6.57
N LEU A 104 2.83 -4.70 -6.82
CA LEU A 104 2.78 -5.74 -5.80
C LEU A 104 3.94 -6.68 -6.05
N GLU A 105 4.75 -6.91 -5.02
CA GLU A 105 5.77 -7.96 -5.03
C GLU A 105 5.25 -9.11 -4.18
N SER A 106 5.34 -10.32 -4.72
CA SER A 106 4.87 -11.52 -4.02
C SER A 106 5.81 -12.69 -4.28
N THR A 107 5.67 -13.74 -3.47
CA THR A 107 6.33 -15.03 -3.70
C THR A 107 5.44 -15.98 -4.52
N ALA A 108 4.32 -15.49 -5.06
CA ALA A 108 3.44 -16.31 -5.88
C ALA A 108 4.19 -16.83 -7.10
N THR A 109 3.88 -18.06 -7.49
CA THR A 109 4.45 -18.67 -8.69
C THR A 109 3.36 -19.19 -9.59
N PHE A 110 3.58 -19.09 -10.89
CA PHE A 110 2.77 -19.73 -11.91
C PHE A 110 3.66 -20.70 -12.69
N ARG A 111 3.33 -22.00 -12.64
CA ARG A 111 4.12 -23.07 -13.25
C ARG A 111 5.60 -23.07 -12.82
N GLY A 112 5.86 -22.75 -11.55
CA GLY A 112 7.20 -22.73 -10.98
C GLY A 112 8.01 -21.47 -11.26
N MET A 113 7.44 -20.47 -11.96
CA MET A 113 8.07 -19.17 -12.17
C MET A 113 7.40 -18.10 -11.30
N PRO A 114 8.15 -17.16 -10.69
CA PRO A 114 7.56 -16.01 -9.99
C PRO A 114 6.62 -15.21 -10.89
N VAL A 115 5.53 -14.69 -10.33
CA VAL A 115 4.57 -13.80 -10.99
C VAL A 115 4.56 -12.40 -10.39
#